data_AF-A0A934K082-F1
#
_entry.id   AF-A0A934K082-F1
#
_cell.length_a   1.000
_cell.length_b   1.000
_cell.length_c   1.000
_cell.angle_alpha   90.00
_cell.angle_beta   90.00
_cell.angle_gamma   90.00
#
_symmetry.space_group_name_H-M   'P 1'
#
loop_
_entity.id
_entity.type
_entity.pdbx_description
1 polymer ?
#
loop_
_entity_poly.entity_id
_entity_poly.type
_entity_poly.pdbx_seq_one_letter_code
_entity_poly.pdbx_strand_id
1 'polypeptide(L)'
;MIEYSGPADRFRPKRVIAYSEMRTQEAAAGQSAQGEQVPPSRRHPGLSGDQLATACARALDCALPDFEAMNSGARYDWMSQFQNDYNTQGWFNNVLGVIHAFGDVGLITPGSWYSTADASTLQAIEGGYDAFTKRPSVPGMNPGASKWSDFFAFRQAHPGDVGGAQRLWGAAEYQSVHSASSLADASGLTRPAGVQTFINAGDAYRNALQSQNTDALRQNGAWVQAKEHCLGSAACAILGPAASRVWPGFSDQQLLDTTSESFAYTNARDLLQFLQGNDYH
;
A
#
# COMPACT_ATOMS: atom_id res chain seq x y z
N MET A 1 -52.30 -4.60 22.89
CA MET A 1 -51.36 -5.44 22.12
C MET A 1 -51.59 -5.11 20.67
N ILE A 2 -50.61 -4.46 20.02
CA ILE A 2 -50.65 -4.16 18.59
C ILE A 2 -49.60 -5.09 17.98
N GLU A 3 -50.05 -6.09 17.23
CA GLU A 3 -49.17 -6.97 16.43
C GLU A 3 -48.76 -6.23 15.16
N TYR A 4 -47.45 -6.10 14.97
CA TYR A 4 -46.86 -5.58 13.74
C TYR A 4 -46.45 -6.76 12.86
N SER A 5 -47.16 -6.98 11.76
CA SER A 5 -46.79 -7.95 10.73
C SER A 5 -45.98 -7.25 9.64
N GLY A 6 -44.65 -7.35 9.70
CA GLY A 6 -43.74 -6.93 8.63
C GLY A 6 -43.34 -8.12 7.74
N PRO A 7 -43.13 -7.93 6.42
CA PRO A 7 -42.80 -9.03 5.52
C PRO A 7 -41.34 -9.46 5.65
N ALA A 8 -41.15 -10.76 5.95
CA ALA A 8 -39.89 -11.46 5.77
C ALA A 8 -39.62 -11.73 4.29
N ASP A 9 -38.34 -11.93 3.99
CA ASP A 9 -37.78 -12.52 2.76
C ASP A 9 -37.76 -11.70 1.47
N ARG A 10 -36.64 -10.98 1.27
CA ARG A 10 -35.84 -11.04 0.03
C ARG A 10 -34.35 -10.83 0.30
N PHE A 11 -33.69 -11.78 0.95
CA PHE A 11 -32.23 -11.93 0.83
C PHE A 11 -31.94 -12.88 -0.33
N ARG A 12 -31.63 -12.32 -1.51
CA ARG A 12 -30.95 -13.09 -2.55
C ARG A 12 -29.45 -13.09 -2.22
N PRO A 13 -28.77 -14.25 -2.15
CA PRO A 13 -27.32 -14.25 -2.00
C PRO A 13 -26.68 -13.56 -3.20
N LYS A 14 -25.82 -12.56 -2.94
CA LYS A 14 -24.99 -11.96 -3.97
C LYS A 14 -24.07 -13.05 -4.52
N ARG A 15 -24.05 -13.19 -5.85
CA ARG A 15 -23.19 -14.13 -6.58
C ARG A 15 -21.73 -13.83 -6.22
N VAL A 16 -21.02 -14.81 -5.66
CA VAL A 16 -19.57 -14.76 -5.49
C VAL A 16 -18.95 -14.88 -6.87
N ILE A 17 -18.33 -13.80 -7.36
CA ILE A 17 -17.61 -13.78 -8.63
C ILE A 17 -16.26 -14.46 -8.40
N ALA A 18 -15.90 -15.43 -9.24
CA ALA A 18 -14.64 -16.15 -9.11
C ALA A 18 -13.46 -15.23 -9.46
N TYR A 19 -12.34 -15.37 -8.74
CA TYR A 19 -11.13 -14.54 -8.89
C TYR A 19 -10.58 -14.47 -10.33
N SER A 20 -10.83 -15.51 -11.14
CA SER A 20 -10.47 -15.56 -12.57
C SER A 20 -11.30 -14.61 -13.45
N GLU A 21 -12.54 -14.29 -13.07
CA GLU A 21 -13.44 -13.41 -13.83
C GLU A 21 -13.10 -11.92 -13.61
N MET A 22 -12.52 -11.55 -12.46
CA MET A 22 -12.04 -10.18 -12.23
C MET A 22 -10.86 -9.82 -13.13
N ARG A 23 -9.89 -10.73 -13.31
CA ARG A 23 -8.73 -10.50 -14.21
C ARG A 23 -9.14 -10.21 -15.66
N THR A 24 -10.23 -10.80 -16.13
CA THR A 24 -10.68 -10.62 -17.53
C THR A 24 -11.37 -9.27 -17.74
N GLN A 25 -12.01 -8.72 -16.70
CA GLN A 25 -12.61 -7.37 -16.75
C GLN A 25 -11.54 -6.27 -16.65
N GLU A 26 -10.44 -6.51 -15.94
CA GLU A 26 -9.32 -5.59 -15.80
C GLU A 26 -8.51 -5.45 -17.11
N ALA A 27 -8.34 -6.52 -17.87
CA ALA A 27 -7.67 -6.49 -19.17
C ALA A 27 -8.43 -5.68 -20.25
N ALA A 28 -9.76 -5.59 -20.13
CA ALA A 28 -10.60 -4.86 -21.10
C ALA A 28 -10.66 -3.34 -20.83
N ALA A 29 -10.40 -2.90 -19.60
CA ALA A 29 -10.44 -1.48 -19.23
C ALA A 29 -9.15 -0.71 -19.58
N GLY A 30 -8.03 -1.40 -19.83
CA GLY A 30 -6.72 -0.79 -20.02
C GLY A 30 -6.35 -0.33 -21.45
N GLN A 31 -7.23 -0.49 -22.45
CA GLN A 31 -6.84 -0.30 -23.86
C GLN A 31 -7.45 0.92 -24.58
N SER A 32 -8.23 1.77 -23.91
CA SER A 32 -8.86 2.93 -24.58
C SER A 32 -8.39 4.26 -24.00
N ALA A 33 -7.22 4.74 -24.46
CA ALA A 33 -6.92 6.16 -24.74
C ALA A 33 -5.40 6.39 -24.86
N GLN A 34 -4.80 6.03 -26.00
CA GLN A 34 -3.49 6.56 -26.40
C GLN A 34 -3.70 7.87 -27.17
N GLY A 35 -4.22 8.89 -26.49
CA GLY A 35 -3.98 10.27 -26.89
C GLY A 35 -2.69 10.72 -26.20
N GLU A 36 -1.85 11.48 -26.88
CA GLU A 36 -0.63 12.07 -26.34
C GLU A 36 -0.98 12.96 -25.13
N GLN A 37 -1.04 12.35 -23.95
CA GLN A 37 -1.30 13.05 -22.70
C GLN A 37 -0.02 13.79 -22.33
N VAL A 38 -0.06 15.11 -22.50
CA VAL A 38 0.91 16.00 -21.87
C VAL A 38 1.00 15.59 -20.40
N PRO A 39 2.19 15.27 -19.87
CA PRO A 39 2.33 14.91 -18.47
C PRO A 39 1.65 15.99 -17.62
N PRO A 40 0.78 15.62 -16.67
CA PRO A 40 0.12 16.60 -15.83
C PRO A 40 1.20 17.49 -15.21
N SER A 41 0.99 18.81 -15.21
CA SER A 41 1.90 19.75 -14.56
C SER A 41 1.69 19.73 -13.04
N ARG A 42 2.71 20.19 -12.30
CA ARG A 42 2.59 20.41 -10.85
C ARG A 42 1.41 21.32 -10.54
N ARG A 43 0.56 20.94 -9.58
CA ARG A 43 -0.51 21.81 -9.05
C ARG A 43 0.06 22.95 -8.24
N HIS A 44 1.20 22.72 -7.57
CA HIS A 44 1.85 23.68 -6.69
C HIS A 44 3.25 24.04 -7.20
N PRO A 45 3.38 24.80 -8.31
CA PRO A 45 4.67 25.16 -8.86
C PRO A 45 5.46 26.08 -7.92
N GLY A 46 6.78 25.86 -7.85
CA GLY A 46 7.70 26.69 -7.05
C GLY A 46 7.81 26.33 -5.56
N LEU A 47 6.95 25.44 -5.04
CA LEU A 47 7.11 24.93 -3.68
C LEU A 47 8.23 23.88 -3.61
N SER A 48 9.04 23.95 -2.55
CA SER A 48 9.98 22.89 -2.16
C SER A 48 9.25 21.62 -1.67
N GLY A 49 9.97 20.51 -1.49
CA GLY A 49 9.39 19.25 -1.01
C GLY A 49 8.67 19.39 0.34
N ASP A 50 9.26 20.06 1.32
CA ASP A 50 8.67 20.23 2.65
C ASP A 50 7.43 21.14 2.61
N GLN A 51 7.48 22.20 1.79
CA GLN A 51 6.34 23.08 1.55
C GLN A 51 5.19 22.36 0.85
N LEU A 52 5.52 21.50 -0.12
CA LEU A 52 4.56 20.63 -0.78
C LEU A 52 3.89 19.69 0.22
N ALA A 53 4.66 19.01 1.08
CA ALA A 53 4.11 18.08 2.07
C ALA A 53 2.99 18.74 2.90
N THR A 54 3.24 19.94 3.42
CA THR A 54 2.25 20.70 4.20
C THR A 54 1.07 21.18 3.35
N ALA A 55 1.33 21.69 2.13
CA ALA A 55 0.28 22.22 1.25
C ALA A 55 -0.66 21.11 0.78
N CYS A 56 -0.10 20.01 0.27
CA CYS A 56 -0.80 18.82 -0.19
C CYS A 56 -1.67 18.22 0.93
N ALA A 57 -1.08 17.95 2.10
CA ALA A 57 -1.78 17.29 3.20
C ALA A 57 -3.02 18.08 3.66
N ARG A 58 -3.01 19.40 3.55
CA ARG A 58 -4.16 20.25 3.95
C ARG A 58 -5.21 20.39 2.85
N ALA A 59 -4.78 20.48 1.60
CA ALA A 59 -5.64 20.80 0.47
C ALA A 59 -6.25 19.56 -0.21
N LEU A 60 -5.58 18.39 -0.09
CA LEU A 60 -5.93 17.14 -0.77
C LEU A 60 -6.02 17.28 -2.30
N ASP A 61 -5.11 18.05 -2.90
CA ASP A 61 -5.18 18.43 -4.32
C ASP A 61 -3.87 18.20 -5.08
N CYS A 62 -2.99 17.36 -4.57
CA CYS A 62 -1.68 17.15 -5.15
C CYS A 62 -1.69 16.24 -6.37
N ALA A 63 -0.98 16.71 -7.39
CA ALA A 63 -0.75 15.91 -8.57
C ALA A 63 0.47 15.00 -8.36
N LEU A 64 0.57 13.94 -9.15
CA LEU A 64 1.72 13.04 -9.16
C LEU A 64 3.08 13.80 -9.21
N PRO A 65 3.28 14.84 -10.05
CA PRO A 65 4.55 15.57 -10.07
C PRO A 65 4.83 16.38 -8.80
N ASP A 66 3.81 16.70 -7.99
CA ASP A 66 4.01 17.34 -6.69
C ASP A 66 4.58 16.32 -5.70
N PHE A 67 4.02 15.11 -5.64
CA PHE A 67 4.60 14.02 -4.86
C PHE A 67 6.00 13.60 -5.36
N GLU A 68 6.23 13.57 -6.69
CA GLU A 68 7.56 13.29 -7.26
C GLU A 68 8.62 14.33 -6.90
N ALA A 69 8.22 15.57 -6.62
CA ALA A 69 9.14 16.60 -6.17
C ALA A 69 9.47 16.49 -4.66
N MET A 70 8.76 15.66 -3.90
CA MET A 70 9.07 15.37 -2.50
C MET A 70 10.13 14.28 -2.38
N ASN A 71 11.12 14.50 -1.50
CA ASN A 71 12.01 13.43 -1.03
C ASN A 71 11.28 12.50 -0.03
N SER A 72 11.91 11.42 0.40
CA SER A 72 11.33 10.48 1.38
C SER A 72 10.87 11.15 2.68
N GLY A 73 11.66 12.10 3.22
CA GLY A 73 11.31 12.83 4.44
C GLY A 73 10.02 13.65 4.29
N ALA A 74 9.91 14.42 3.21
CA ALA A 74 8.71 15.20 2.91
C ALA A 74 7.48 14.30 2.68
N ARG A 75 7.63 13.11 2.09
CA ARG A 75 6.53 12.14 1.94
C ARG A 75 6.11 11.52 3.27
N TYR A 76 7.08 11.23 4.14
CA TYR A 76 6.82 10.80 5.51
C TYR A 76 6.03 11.87 6.27
N ASP A 77 6.46 13.13 6.20
CA ASP A 77 5.77 14.26 6.84
C ASP A 77 4.36 14.46 6.29
N TRP A 78 4.18 14.37 4.97
CA TRP A 78 2.85 14.41 4.34
C TRP A 78 1.95 13.32 4.90
N MET A 79 2.41 12.07 4.93
CA MET A 79 1.61 10.94 5.40
C MET A 79 1.30 11.06 6.90
N SER A 80 2.27 11.45 7.71
CA SER A 80 2.09 11.70 9.14
C SER A 80 1.04 12.80 9.37
N GLN A 81 1.13 13.91 8.66
CA GLN A 81 0.15 14.98 8.73
C GLN A 81 -1.23 14.53 8.25
N PHE A 82 -1.32 13.85 7.11
CA PHE A 82 -2.57 13.29 6.57
C PHE A 82 -3.27 12.41 7.62
N GLN A 83 -2.53 11.51 8.27
CA GLN A 83 -3.11 10.64 9.30
C GLN A 83 -3.65 11.43 10.50
N ASN A 84 -2.94 12.48 10.92
CA ASN A 84 -3.33 13.34 12.04
C ASN A 84 -4.55 14.20 11.70
N ASP A 85 -4.52 14.92 10.58
CA ASP A 85 -5.55 15.87 10.16
C ASP A 85 -6.88 15.14 9.85
N TYR A 86 -6.80 13.89 9.37
CA TYR A 86 -7.96 13.10 8.96
C TYR A 86 -8.30 11.94 9.90
N ASN A 87 -7.64 11.87 11.06
CA ASN A 87 -7.87 10.89 12.12
C ASN A 87 -7.93 9.44 11.61
N THR A 88 -6.93 9.04 10.81
CA THR A 88 -6.85 7.69 10.27
C THR A 88 -6.32 6.69 11.29
N GLN A 89 -6.10 7.07 12.55
CA GLN A 89 -5.78 6.18 13.67
C GLN A 89 -4.61 5.20 13.38
N GLY A 90 -3.59 5.64 12.66
CA GLY A 90 -2.42 4.83 12.36
C GLY A 90 -2.60 3.78 11.26
N TRP A 91 -3.75 3.74 10.56
CA TRP A 91 -3.99 2.75 9.48
C TRP A 91 -2.98 2.80 8.33
N PHE A 92 -2.14 3.83 8.24
CA PHE A 92 -1.07 3.98 7.24
C PHE A 92 0.33 3.96 7.86
N ASN A 93 0.48 3.51 9.11
CA ASN A 93 1.78 3.37 9.74
C ASN A 93 2.67 2.36 9.01
N ASN A 94 2.08 1.35 8.37
CA ASN A 94 2.84 0.46 7.49
C ASN A 94 3.43 1.17 6.26
N VAL A 95 2.70 2.11 5.65
CA VAL A 95 3.20 2.96 4.56
C VAL A 95 4.33 3.87 5.05
N LEU A 96 4.17 4.50 6.23
CA LEU A 96 5.26 5.27 6.87
C LEU A 96 6.53 4.43 7.05
N GLY A 97 6.38 3.19 7.55
CA GLY A 97 7.52 2.29 7.76
C GLY A 97 8.23 1.93 6.46
N VAL A 98 7.50 1.72 5.36
CA VAL A 98 8.09 1.45 4.04
C VAL A 98 8.80 2.69 3.48
N ILE A 99 8.18 3.87 3.55
CA ILE A 99 8.79 5.14 3.11
C ILE A 99 10.11 5.37 3.86
N HIS A 100 10.09 5.18 5.16
CA HIS A 100 11.27 5.33 6.02
C HIS A 100 12.37 4.34 5.62
N ALA A 101 12.06 3.04 5.52
CA ALA A 101 13.05 2.03 5.16
C ALA A 101 13.66 2.27 3.76
N PHE A 102 12.86 2.74 2.80
CA PHE A 102 13.32 3.02 1.45
C PHE A 102 14.11 4.34 1.38
N GLY A 103 13.75 5.30 2.23
CA GLY A 103 14.48 6.55 2.42
C GLY A 103 15.89 6.33 2.96
N ASP A 104 16.05 5.46 3.96
CA ASP A 104 17.35 5.15 4.58
C ASP A 104 18.39 4.63 3.59
N VAL A 105 17.94 3.92 2.55
CA VAL A 105 18.81 3.38 1.48
C VAL A 105 18.77 4.23 0.20
N GLY A 106 18.17 5.41 0.23
CA GLY A 106 18.17 6.37 -0.88
C GLY A 106 17.34 5.95 -2.11
N LEU A 107 16.42 5.00 -1.98
CA LEU A 107 15.64 4.49 -3.11
C LEU A 107 14.56 5.47 -3.58
N ILE A 108 13.96 6.24 -2.67
CA ILE A 108 12.99 7.31 -2.99
C ILE A 108 13.76 8.60 -3.31
N THR A 109 14.39 8.61 -4.48
CA THR A 109 15.04 9.79 -5.07
C THR A 109 14.19 10.28 -6.24
N PRO A 110 13.81 11.57 -6.34
CA PRO A 110 13.01 12.10 -7.44
C PRO A 110 13.47 11.63 -8.83
N GLY A 111 12.54 11.13 -9.64
CA GLY A 111 12.85 10.56 -10.96
C GLY A 111 13.39 9.13 -10.92
N SER A 112 13.49 8.49 -9.75
CA SER A 112 13.72 7.05 -9.65
C SER A 112 12.42 6.27 -9.84
N TRP A 113 12.53 5.00 -10.20
CA TRP A 113 11.38 4.08 -10.28
C TRP A 113 10.60 4.03 -8.96
N TYR A 114 11.30 3.92 -7.83
CA TYR A 114 10.68 3.85 -6.51
C TYR A 114 10.02 5.15 -6.11
N SER A 115 10.63 6.30 -6.45
CA SER A 115 10.00 7.60 -6.28
C SER A 115 8.65 7.63 -6.98
N THR A 116 8.62 7.36 -8.30
CA THR A 116 7.39 7.42 -9.10
C THR A 116 6.32 6.45 -8.61
N ALA A 117 6.71 5.23 -8.23
CA ALA A 117 5.78 4.25 -7.69
C ALA A 117 5.18 4.71 -6.34
N ASP A 118 6.01 5.19 -5.43
CA ASP A 118 5.55 5.66 -4.12
C ASP A 118 4.68 6.92 -4.24
N ALA A 119 5.06 7.89 -5.08
CA ALA A 119 4.24 9.09 -5.34
C ALA A 119 2.86 8.75 -5.92
N SER A 120 2.80 7.79 -6.84
CA SER A 120 1.54 7.31 -7.40
C SER A 120 0.66 6.61 -6.37
N THR A 121 1.28 5.94 -5.38
CA THR A 121 0.56 5.28 -4.29
C THR A 121 0.01 6.32 -3.31
N LEU A 122 0.81 7.33 -2.92
CA LEU A 122 0.36 8.44 -2.07
C LEU A 122 -0.77 9.25 -2.72
N GLN A 123 -0.65 9.52 -4.03
CA GLN A 123 -1.72 10.15 -4.80
C GLN A 123 -3.01 9.31 -4.78
N ALA A 124 -2.92 7.98 -4.83
CA ALA A 124 -4.08 7.10 -4.73
C ALA A 124 -4.80 7.25 -3.37
N ILE A 125 -4.03 7.33 -2.28
CA ILE A 125 -4.55 7.50 -0.92
C ILE A 125 -5.24 8.86 -0.78
N GLU A 126 -4.56 9.94 -1.20
CA GLU A 126 -5.11 11.30 -1.18
C GLU A 126 -6.41 11.38 -2.00
N GLY A 127 -6.36 10.94 -3.25
CA GLY A 127 -7.51 10.96 -4.15
C GLY A 127 -8.66 10.06 -3.67
N GLY A 128 -8.37 8.98 -2.95
CA GLY A 128 -9.38 8.15 -2.33
C GLY A 128 -10.07 8.81 -1.15
N TYR A 129 -9.32 9.55 -0.32
CA TYR A 129 -9.90 10.30 0.79
C TYR A 129 -10.69 11.52 0.30
N ASP A 130 -10.17 12.24 -0.70
CA ASP A 130 -10.90 13.34 -1.34
C ASP A 130 -12.21 12.83 -1.94
N ALA A 131 -12.18 11.74 -2.73
CA ALA A 131 -13.41 11.14 -3.29
C ALA A 131 -14.41 10.68 -2.21
N PHE A 132 -13.92 10.15 -1.07
CA PHE A 132 -14.75 9.79 0.07
C PHE A 132 -15.43 11.02 0.71
N THR A 133 -14.71 12.14 0.86
CA THR A 133 -15.23 13.33 1.55
C THR A 133 -15.99 14.29 0.64
N LYS A 134 -15.64 14.37 -0.64
CA LYS A 134 -16.00 15.46 -1.56
C LYS A 134 -15.94 14.98 -3.03
N ARG A 135 -17.11 14.68 -3.62
CA ARG A 135 -17.35 14.66 -5.09
C ARG A 135 -16.73 13.50 -5.91
N PRO A 136 -17.23 13.25 -7.15
CA PRO A 136 -16.70 12.22 -8.04
C PRO A 136 -15.20 12.38 -8.29
N SER A 137 -14.50 11.24 -8.39
CA SER A 137 -13.05 11.14 -8.53
C SER A 137 -12.50 12.07 -9.63
N VAL A 138 -11.35 12.69 -9.36
CA VAL A 138 -10.56 13.37 -10.40
C VAL A 138 -10.16 12.33 -11.47
N PRO A 139 -10.48 12.53 -12.76
CA PRO A 139 -10.07 11.61 -13.82
C PRO A 139 -8.54 11.53 -13.94
N GLY A 140 -8.01 10.34 -14.27
CA GLY A 140 -6.57 10.12 -14.49
C GLY A 140 -5.75 9.80 -13.24
N MET A 141 -6.39 9.61 -12.09
CA MET A 141 -5.72 9.16 -10.87
C MET A 141 -5.44 7.64 -10.90
N ASN A 142 -4.48 7.22 -10.07
CA ASN A 142 -4.24 5.82 -9.77
C ASN A 142 -5.59 5.11 -9.46
N PRO A 143 -5.94 4.01 -10.16
CA PRO A 143 -7.23 3.34 -9.98
C PRO A 143 -7.42 2.74 -8.58
N GLY A 144 -6.37 2.67 -7.76
CA GLY A 144 -6.48 2.38 -6.33
C GLY A 144 -7.29 3.41 -5.55
N ALA A 145 -7.40 4.66 -6.02
CA ALA A 145 -8.14 5.72 -5.34
C ALA A 145 -9.62 5.38 -5.09
N SER A 146 -10.30 4.72 -6.03
CA SER A 146 -11.69 4.32 -5.82
C SER A 146 -11.83 3.28 -4.69
N LYS A 147 -10.86 2.36 -4.58
CA LYS A 147 -10.83 1.36 -3.50
C LYS A 147 -10.45 1.97 -2.15
N TRP A 148 -9.59 2.99 -2.14
CA TRP A 148 -9.32 3.78 -0.94
C TRP A 148 -10.57 4.51 -0.45
N SER A 149 -11.35 5.10 -1.36
CA SER A 149 -12.65 5.69 -1.03
C SER A 149 -13.59 4.67 -0.38
N ASP A 150 -13.66 3.44 -0.91
CA ASP A 150 -14.45 2.35 -0.31
C ASP A 150 -13.96 2.01 1.10
N PHE A 151 -12.64 1.93 1.32
CA PHE A 151 -12.05 1.71 2.64
C PHE A 151 -12.43 2.81 3.64
N PHE A 152 -12.29 4.09 3.27
CA PHE A 152 -12.63 5.21 4.15
C PHE A 152 -14.12 5.25 4.49
N ALA A 153 -14.98 5.05 3.48
CA ALA A 153 -16.42 4.95 3.68
C ALA A 153 -16.80 3.81 4.62
N PHE A 154 -16.17 2.63 4.45
CA PHE A 154 -16.40 1.50 5.32
C PHE A 154 -15.96 1.75 6.76
N ARG A 155 -14.78 2.33 6.97
CA ARG A 155 -14.25 2.72 8.29
C ARG A 155 -15.19 3.67 9.03
N GLN A 156 -15.77 4.65 8.32
CA GLN A 156 -16.73 5.58 8.90
C GLN A 156 -18.03 4.85 9.29
N ALA A 157 -18.53 3.96 8.43
CA ALA A 157 -19.79 3.25 8.67
C ALA A 157 -19.67 2.10 9.70
N HIS A 158 -18.49 1.49 9.84
CA HIS A 158 -18.25 0.30 10.66
C HIS A 158 -16.95 0.44 11.50
N PRO A 159 -16.86 1.41 12.43
CA PRO A 159 -15.61 1.73 13.15
C PRO A 159 -15.02 0.59 13.99
N GLY A 160 -15.79 -0.45 14.30
CA GLY A 160 -15.34 -1.64 15.03
C GLY A 160 -15.02 -2.87 14.18
N ASP A 161 -15.35 -2.87 12.88
CA ASP A 161 -15.06 -4.01 12.00
C ASP A 161 -13.64 -3.88 11.40
N VAL A 162 -12.64 -4.19 12.24
CA VAL A 162 -11.22 -4.16 11.86
C VAL A 162 -10.94 -5.11 10.70
N GLY A 163 -11.52 -6.31 10.69
CA GLY A 163 -11.31 -7.29 9.63
C GLY A 163 -11.89 -6.83 8.29
N GLY A 164 -13.09 -6.25 8.29
CA GLY A 164 -13.69 -5.62 7.10
C GLY A 164 -12.85 -4.47 6.56
N ALA A 165 -12.35 -3.61 7.44
CA ALA A 165 -11.47 -2.51 7.08
C ALA A 165 -10.13 -3.01 6.50
N GLN A 166 -9.50 -4.02 7.12
CA GLN A 166 -8.28 -4.66 6.61
C GLN A 166 -8.47 -5.24 5.20
N ARG A 167 -9.60 -5.89 4.92
CA ARG A 167 -9.88 -6.42 3.58
C ARG A 167 -9.89 -5.33 2.52
N LEU A 168 -10.58 -4.23 2.79
CA LEU A 168 -10.66 -3.10 1.85
C LEU A 168 -9.32 -2.37 1.74
N TRP A 169 -8.59 -2.19 2.85
CA TRP A 169 -7.24 -1.64 2.86
C TRP A 169 -6.31 -2.46 1.97
N GLY A 170 -6.30 -3.80 2.14
CA GLY A 170 -5.46 -4.70 1.36
C GLY A 170 -5.77 -4.67 -0.14
N ALA A 171 -7.05 -4.55 -0.50
CA ALA A 171 -7.47 -4.42 -1.89
C ALA A 171 -7.09 -3.06 -2.51
N ALA A 172 -7.20 -1.98 -1.74
CA ALA A 172 -6.83 -0.63 -2.17
C ALA A 172 -5.32 -0.50 -2.39
N GLU A 173 -4.53 -0.99 -1.44
CA GLU A 173 -3.07 -1.01 -1.54
C GLU A 173 -2.60 -1.88 -2.71
N TYR A 174 -3.22 -3.06 -2.91
CA TYR A 174 -2.89 -3.94 -4.04
C TYR A 174 -3.03 -3.25 -5.38
N GLN A 175 -4.19 -2.61 -5.62
CA GLN A 175 -4.43 -1.90 -6.85
C GLN A 175 -3.49 -0.70 -7.00
N SER A 176 -3.26 0.04 -5.90
CA SER A 176 -2.41 1.23 -5.90
C SER A 176 -0.99 0.89 -6.33
N VAL A 177 -0.38 -0.11 -5.68
CA VAL A 177 1.01 -0.54 -5.94
C VAL A 177 1.20 -1.11 -7.34
N HIS A 178 0.25 -1.91 -7.85
CA HIS A 178 0.36 -2.48 -9.21
C HIS A 178 0.26 -1.41 -10.29
N SER A 179 -0.66 -0.47 -10.11
CA SER A 179 -0.85 0.64 -11.06
C SER A 179 0.33 1.59 -11.01
N ALA A 180 0.84 1.87 -9.82
CA ALA A 180 2.04 2.66 -9.59
C ALA A 180 3.30 2.02 -10.21
N SER A 181 3.46 0.70 -10.06
CA SER A 181 4.55 -0.05 -10.67
C SER A 181 4.48 0.00 -12.20
N SER A 182 3.27 -0.19 -12.75
CA SER A 182 3.04 -0.13 -14.20
C SER A 182 3.31 1.28 -14.75
N LEU A 183 2.95 2.32 -14.01
CA LEU A 183 3.24 3.72 -14.35
C LEU A 183 4.75 4.00 -14.36
N ALA A 184 5.48 3.54 -13.34
CA ALA A 184 6.92 3.70 -13.27
C ALA A 184 7.63 2.95 -14.43
N ASP A 185 7.19 1.74 -14.75
CA ASP A 185 7.68 0.98 -15.91
C ASP A 185 7.38 1.70 -17.24
N ALA A 186 6.16 2.22 -17.41
CA ALA A 186 5.76 2.95 -18.61
C ALA A 186 6.47 4.31 -18.78
N SER A 187 7.02 4.86 -17.70
CA SER A 187 7.79 6.12 -17.71
C SER A 187 9.24 5.94 -18.20
N GLY A 188 9.63 4.73 -18.61
CA GLY A 188 10.98 4.43 -19.10
C GLY A 188 12.05 4.43 -18.01
N LEU A 189 11.63 4.41 -16.73
CA LEU A 189 12.54 4.42 -15.60
C LEU A 189 13.19 3.04 -15.43
N THR A 190 14.46 3.03 -15.01
CA THR A 190 15.18 1.78 -14.79
C THR A 190 14.59 1.07 -13.58
N ARG A 191 14.04 -0.13 -13.83
CA ARG A 191 13.48 -0.98 -12.79
C ARG A 191 14.60 -1.57 -11.90
N PRO A 192 14.63 -1.29 -10.58
CA PRO A 192 15.69 -1.77 -9.70
C PRO A 192 15.69 -3.30 -9.56
N ALA A 193 16.87 -3.88 -9.35
CA ALA A 193 16.98 -5.29 -9.02
C ALA A 193 16.19 -5.61 -7.74
N GLY A 194 15.53 -6.78 -7.71
CA GLY A 194 14.78 -7.23 -6.54
C GLY A 194 13.40 -6.59 -6.35
N VAL A 195 13.02 -5.56 -7.11
CA VAL A 195 11.72 -4.89 -6.93
C VAL A 195 10.53 -5.84 -7.15
N GLN A 196 10.62 -6.79 -8.08
CA GLN A 196 9.56 -7.79 -8.27
C GLN A 196 9.43 -8.71 -7.05
N THR A 197 10.53 -9.06 -6.41
CA THR A 197 10.53 -9.82 -5.15
C THR A 197 9.86 -9.00 -4.04
N PHE A 198 10.16 -7.71 -3.94
CA PHE A 198 9.51 -6.81 -2.99
C PHE A 198 7.99 -6.70 -3.24
N ILE A 199 7.57 -6.53 -4.50
CA ILE A 199 6.15 -6.51 -4.89
C ILE A 199 5.46 -7.82 -4.51
N ASN A 200 6.06 -8.97 -4.85
CA ASN A 200 5.51 -10.29 -4.53
C ASN A 200 5.39 -10.52 -3.01
N ALA A 201 6.36 -10.04 -2.23
CA ALA A 201 6.31 -10.09 -0.77
C ALA A 201 5.16 -9.23 -0.23
N GLY A 202 5.04 -7.98 -0.71
CA GLY A 202 3.91 -7.12 -0.37
C GLY A 202 2.56 -7.70 -0.80
N ASP A 203 2.49 -8.40 -1.93
CA ASP A 203 1.25 -9.02 -2.43
C ASP A 203 0.79 -10.15 -1.52
N ALA A 204 1.71 -10.93 -0.97
CA ALA A 204 1.35 -11.93 0.03
C ALA A 204 0.71 -11.28 1.28
N TYR A 205 1.23 -10.14 1.72
CA TYR A 205 0.64 -9.37 2.83
C TYR A 205 -0.75 -8.81 2.48
N ARG A 206 -0.87 -8.15 1.32
CA ARG A 206 -2.15 -7.60 0.84
C ARG A 206 -3.21 -8.67 0.62
N ASN A 207 -2.84 -9.83 0.08
CA ASN A 207 -3.73 -10.97 -0.09
C ASN A 207 -4.14 -11.58 1.25
N ALA A 208 -3.23 -11.60 2.23
CA ALA A 208 -3.56 -12.03 3.58
C ALA A 208 -4.58 -11.09 4.24
N LEU A 209 -4.44 -9.78 4.07
CA LEU A 209 -5.44 -8.80 4.52
C LEU A 209 -6.81 -9.00 3.84
N GLN A 210 -6.82 -9.18 2.52
CA GLN A 210 -8.06 -9.39 1.73
C GLN A 210 -8.79 -10.69 2.08
N SER A 211 -8.05 -11.77 2.29
CA SER A 211 -8.63 -13.09 2.61
C SER A 211 -8.82 -13.31 4.11
N GLN A 212 -8.19 -12.49 4.95
CA GLN A 212 -8.03 -12.73 6.39
C GLN A 212 -7.37 -14.09 6.68
N ASN A 213 -6.49 -14.53 5.78
CA ASN A 213 -5.73 -15.77 5.89
C ASN A 213 -4.23 -15.50 5.70
N THR A 214 -3.42 -15.82 6.71
CA THR A 214 -1.98 -15.59 6.73
C THR A 214 -1.15 -16.72 6.16
N ASP A 215 -1.74 -17.84 5.74
CA ASP A 215 -1.02 -19.04 5.24
C ASP A 215 -0.07 -18.69 4.09
N ALA A 216 -0.56 -17.96 3.09
CA ALA A 216 0.24 -17.56 1.94
C ALA A 216 1.38 -16.61 2.31
N LEU A 217 1.14 -15.71 3.29
CA LEU A 217 2.17 -14.83 3.83
C LEU A 217 3.26 -15.62 4.57
N ARG A 218 2.86 -16.60 5.39
CA ARG A 218 3.76 -17.48 6.13
C ARG A 218 4.59 -18.40 5.22
N GLN A 219 4.07 -18.72 4.03
CA GLN A 219 4.74 -19.56 3.03
C GLN A 219 5.57 -18.77 2.01
N ASN A 220 5.48 -17.43 2.01
CA ASN A 220 6.23 -16.62 1.06
C ASN A 220 7.73 -16.63 1.40
N GLY A 221 8.51 -17.31 0.56
CA GLY A 221 9.94 -17.54 0.76
C GLY A 221 10.78 -16.27 0.89
N ALA A 222 10.38 -15.14 0.29
CA ALA A 222 11.12 -13.88 0.42
C ALA A 222 11.04 -13.32 1.86
N TRP A 223 9.87 -13.43 2.49
CA TRP A 223 9.68 -13.07 3.89
C TRP A 223 10.42 -14.00 4.85
N VAL A 224 10.47 -15.28 4.52
CA VAL A 224 11.18 -16.29 5.31
C VAL A 224 12.70 -16.08 5.22
N GLN A 225 13.24 -15.93 4.01
CA GLN A 225 14.68 -15.81 3.76
C GLN A 225 15.27 -14.49 4.27
N ALA A 226 14.58 -13.35 4.10
CA ALA A 226 15.05 -12.07 4.63
C ALA A 226 15.24 -12.10 6.15
N LYS A 227 14.39 -12.84 6.87
CA LYS A 227 14.54 -13.06 8.33
C LYS A 227 15.64 -14.06 8.67
N GLU A 228 15.78 -15.15 7.93
CA GLU A 228 16.87 -16.12 8.14
C GLU A 228 18.25 -15.46 8.02
N HIS A 229 18.41 -14.49 7.13
CA HIS A 229 19.64 -13.68 7.03
C HIS A 229 19.88 -12.78 8.25
N CYS A 230 18.83 -12.27 8.90
CA CYS A 230 18.96 -11.53 10.16
C CYS A 230 19.29 -12.45 11.36
N LEU A 231 18.77 -13.69 11.33
CA LEU A 231 19.02 -14.73 12.35
C LEU A 231 20.42 -15.37 12.24
N GLY A 232 21.13 -15.16 11.12
CA GLY A 232 22.47 -15.72 10.86
C GLY A 232 23.66 -14.91 11.39
N SER A 233 23.43 -13.73 11.98
CA SER A 233 24.51 -13.00 12.68
C SER A 233 24.92 -13.75 13.96
N ALA A 234 26.20 -13.63 14.36
CA ALA A 234 26.83 -14.39 15.45
C ALA A 234 26.13 -14.29 16.84
N ALA A 235 25.10 -13.45 16.97
CA ALA A 235 24.26 -13.31 18.14
C ALA A 235 23.19 -14.43 18.31
N CYS A 236 23.00 -15.36 17.35
CA CYS A 236 21.87 -16.30 17.39
C CYS A 236 22.19 -17.78 17.08
N ALA A 237 23.45 -18.22 17.23
CA ALA A 237 23.90 -19.60 16.97
C ALA A 237 23.41 -20.70 17.94
N ILE A 238 22.12 -20.69 18.37
CA ILE A 238 21.56 -21.68 19.32
C ILE A 238 20.43 -22.54 18.71
N LEU A 239 19.91 -22.24 17.51
CA LEU A 239 18.79 -23.02 16.93
C LEU A 239 19.21 -23.74 15.65
N GLY A 240 19.30 -25.07 15.72
CA GLY A 240 19.75 -25.96 14.66
C GLY A 240 18.78 -26.16 13.47
N PRO A 241 19.14 -27.02 12.50
CA PRO A 241 18.60 -27.04 11.12
C PRO A 241 17.19 -27.66 10.96
N ALA A 242 16.33 -27.59 11.99
CA ALA A 242 14.93 -28.06 11.92
C ALA A 242 13.91 -26.93 11.70
N ALA A 243 14.35 -25.70 11.42
CA ALA A 243 13.51 -24.52 11.26
C ALA A 243 12.98 -24.30 9.83
N SER A 244 12.62 -25.36 9.10
CA SER A 244 11.61 -25.18 8.06
C SER A 244 10.27 -25.15 8.77
N ARG A 245 9.67 -23.95 8.96
CA ARG A 245 8.22 -23.67 9.04
C ARG A 245 7.92 -22.52 10.00
N VAL A 246 7.41 -21.43 9.39
CA VAL A 246 6.48 -20.45 9.95
C VAL A 246 7.07 -19.53 11.01
N TRP A 247 6.96 -18.21 10.80
CA TRP A 247 7.20 -17.14 11.80
C TRP A 247 6.78 -17.57 13.22
N PRO A 248 7.68 -18.15 14.05
CA PRO A 248 7.27 -18.77 15.30
C PRO A 248 7.31 -17.66 16.35
N GLY A 249 6.23 -16.89 16.42
CA GLY A 249 6.10 -15.82 17.41
C GLY A 249 5.04 -14.78 17.08
N PHE A 250 4.71 -14.61 15.80
CA PHE A 250 3.65 -13.68 15.40
C PHE A 250 2.32 -14.40 15.24
N SER A 251 1.34 -13.94 16.02
CA SER A 251 -0.08 -14.25 15.82
C SER A 251 -0.56 -13.71 14.46
N ASP A 252 -1.66 -14.26 13.96
CA ASP A 252 -2.29 -13.73 12.73
C ASP A 252 -2.68 -12.26 12.88
N GLN A 253 -3.08 -11.84 14.08
CA GLN A 253 -3.39 -10.45 14.36
C GLN A 253 -2.17 -9.54 14.18
N GLN A 254 -0.99 -9.95 14.63
CA GLN A 254 0.23 -9.17 14.43
C GLN A 254 0.68 -9.17 12.96
N LEU A 255 0.44 -10.27 12.23
CA LEU A 255 0.73 -10.34 10.79
C LEU A 255 -0.17 -9.44 9.95
N LEU A 256 -1.41 -9.23 10.39
CA LEU A 256 -2.39 -8.40 9.69
C LEU A 256 -2.42 -6.97 10.25
N ASP A 257 -1.54 -6.63 11.20
CA ASP A 257 -1.48 -5.30 11.78
C ASP A 257 -1.01 -4.28 10.75
N THR A 258 -1.90 -3.36 10.37
CA THR A 258 -1.62 -2.22 9.48
C THR A 258 -1.09 -1.01 10.25
N THR A 259 -1.16 -1.05 11.59
CA THR A 259 -0.93 0.10 12.47
C THR A 259 0.47 0.16 13.09
N SER A 260 1.30 -0.86 12.87
CA SER A 260 2.66 -0.90 13.40
C SER A 260 3.70 -0.41 12.37
N GLU A 261 4.19 0.81 12.57
CA GLU A 261 5.25 1.39 11.73
C GLU A 261 6.56 0.62 11.87
N SER A 262 6.97 0.31 13.10
CA SER A 262 8.23 -0.39 13.38
C SER A 262 8.25 -1.79 12.78
N PHE A 263 7.09 -2.46 12.76
CA PHE A 263 6.94 -3.73 12.09
C PHE A 263 7.19 -3.59 10.59
N ALA A 264 6.51 -2.66 9.92
CA ALA A 264 6.68 -2.45 8.48
C ALA A 264 8.09 -1.99 8.11
N TYR A 265 8.66 -1.06 8.86
CA TYR A 265 10.03 -0.57 8.69
C TYR A 265 11.04 -1.72 8.77
N THR A 266 11.04 -2.49 9.85
CA THR A 266 11.99 -3.59 10.06
C THR A 266 11.90 -4.61 8.93
N ASN A 267 10.68 -4.98 8.57
CA ASN A 267 10.40 -5.94 7.52
C ASN A 267 10.83 -5.45 6.13
N ALA A 268 10.56 -4.19 5.79
CA ALA A 268 10.99 -3.59 4.53
C ALA A 268 12.52 -3.48 4.46
N ARG A 269 13.16 -3.01 5.54
CA ARG A 269 14.62 -2.90 5.63
C ARG A 269 15.32 -4.24 5.49
N ASP A 270 14.88 -5.26 6.24
CA ASP A 270 15.47 -6.61 6.21
C ASP A 270 15.34 -7.21 4.79
N LEU A 271 14.19 -7.02 4.13
CA LEU A 271 13.98 -7.45 2.75
C LEU A 271 14.87 -6.70 1.76
N LEU A 272 15.03 -5.39 1.90
CA LEU A 272 15.90 -4.59 1.04
C LEU A 272 17.37 -5.02 1.16
N GLN A 273 17.86 -5.26 2.37
CA GLN A 273 19.23 -5.74 2.60
C GLN A 273 19.47 -7.09 1.93
N PHE A 274 18.51 -8.02 2.06
CA PHE A 274 18.56 -9.30 1.36
C PHE A 274 18.63 -9.12 -0.16
N LEU A 275 17.81 -8.24 -0.73
CA LEU A 275 17.77 -8.00 -2.17
C LEU A 275 19.03 -7.31 -2.70
N GLN A 276 19.73 -6.55 -1.86
CA GLN A 276 20.99 -5.90 -2.21
C GLN A 276 22.21 -6.82 -2.09
N GLY A 277 22.04 -8.04 -1.56
CA GLY A 277 23.16 -8.96 -1.33
C GLY A 277 24.15 -8.45 -0.28
N ASN A 278 23.71 -7.54 0.61
CA ASN A 278 24.53 -7.05 1.69
C ASN A 278 24.51 -8.08 2.83
N ASP A 279 25.56 -8.90 2.92
CA ASP A 279 25.79 -9.74 4.09
C ASP A 279 26.05 -8.86 5.33
N TYR A 280 25.35 -9.15 6.43
CA TYR A 280 25.58 -8.52 7.72
C TYR A 280 26.99 -8.88 8.22
N HIS A 281 27.92 -7.93 8.16
CA HIS A 281 29.19 -7.99 8.90
C HIS A 281 29.06 -7.30 10.25
#